data_AF-A0AAU3JC87-F1
#
_entry.id   AF-A0AAU3JC87-F1
#
_cell.length_a   1.000
_cell.length_b   1.000
_cell.length_c   1.000
_cell.angle_alpha   90.00
_cell.angle_beta   90.00
_cell.angle_gamma   90.00
#
_symmetry.space_group_name_H-M   'P 1'
#
loop_
_entity.id
_entity.type
_entity.pdbx_description
1 polymer ?
#
loop_
_entity_poly.entity_id
_entity_poly.type
_entity_poly.pdbx_seq_one_letter_code
_entity_poly.pdbx_strand_id
1 'polypeptide(L)'
;MGAAQDSAVTVARGSASGVGARATWKTYTEDTPGVPGTHDTADRFGESLSAADITGDGIDDLAVGLPGRELGQDDDAGAVDILRGSRAGLTGEGAQSFTQDTAGVPGAAEAHDAFGSAVELLDINGNGYADLAAAAVGEDGNGAVWELRGRPTGIVTDAALVFGPKAVGAPYAGAAFGSELGWPALQKNLRGIPARLSIPSLLDRRTGERPERSRPRPTEESPCPATCPS
;
A
#
# COMPACT_ATOMS: atom_id res chain seq x y z
N MET A 1 -27.70 -30.80 10.61
CA MET A 1 -27.52 -29.37 10.33
C MET A 1 -26.03 -29.15 10.24
N GLY A 2 -25.52 -28.72 9.08
CA GLY A 2 -24.09 -28.46 8.91
C GLY A 2 -23.73 -27.24 9.75
N ALA A 3 -22.61 -27.29 10.47
CA ALA A 3 -22.04 -26.10 11.09
C ALA A 3 -21.95 -25.01 10.03
N ALA A 4 -22.30 -23.77 10.38
CA ALA A 4 -21.93 -22.63 9.56
C ALA A 4 -20.45 -22.77 9.21
N GLN A 5 -20.06 -22.52 7.95
CA GLN A 5 -18.64 -22.51 7.63
C GLN A 5 -18.07 -21.28 8.34
N ASP A 6 -17.44 -21.50 9.49
CA ASP A 6 -16.65 -20.48 10.15
C ASP A 6 -15.63 -19.93 9.14
N SER A 7 -15.45 -18.61 9.14
CA SER A 7 -14.44 -17.97 8.30
C SER A 7 -13.05 -18.48 8.73
N ALA A 8 -12.32 -19.07 7.80
CA ALA A 8 -11.09 -19.77 8.10
C ALA A 8 -10.05 -19.57 7.00
N VAL A 9 -8.80 -19.34 7.41
CA VAL A 9 -7.66 -19.24 6.51
C VAL A 9 -6.95 -20.59 6.45
N THR A 10 -6.84 -21.17 5.27
CA THR A 10 -6.09 -22.42 5.08
C THR A 10 -4.80 -22.16 4.32
N VAL A 11 -3.67 -22.43 4.96
CA VAL A 11 -2.33 -22.20 4.42
C VAL A 11 -1.68 -23.51 4.02
N ALA A 12 -1.15 -23.51 2.80
CA ALA A 12 -0.37 -24.60 2.25
C ALA A 12 1.02 -24.12 1.88
N ARG A 13 2.06 -24.82 2.34
CA ARG A 13 3.43 -24.48 1.96
C ARG A 13 3.66 -24.77 0.48
N GLY A 14 4.21 -23.78 -0.22
CA GLY A 14 4.69 -23.91 -1.59
C GLY A 14 6.11 -24.49 -1.66
N SER A 15 6.44 -25.00 -2.84
CA SER A 15 7.79 -25.42 -3.24
C SER A 15 7.95 -25.20 -4.74
N ALA A 16 9.17 -25.40 -5.27
CA ALA A 16 9.40 -25.39 -6.72
C ALA A 16 8.55 -26.44 -7.47
N SER A 17 8.08 -27.48 -6.79
CA SER A 17 7.21 -28.53 -7.34
C SER A 17 5.71 -28.22 -7.19
N GLY A 18 5.37 -27.03 -6.68
CA GLY A 18 4.00 -26.61 -6.40
C GLY A 18 3.63 -26.70 -4.92
N VAL A 19 2.32 -26.65 -4.67
CA VAL A 19 1.73 -26.65 -3.32
C VAL A 19 1.85 -28.03 -2.68
N GLY A 20 2.18 -28.08 -1.39
CA GLY A 20 2.26 -29.31 -0.63
C GLY A 20 0.96 -30.13 -0.62
N ALA A 21 1.07 -31.42 -0.31
CA ALA A 21 -0.09 -32.31 -0.24
C ALA A 21 -1.16 -31.78 0.72
N ARG A 22 -2.44 -31.94 0.38
CA ARG A 22 -3.56 -31.38 1.18
C ARG A 22 -3.57 -31.82 2.65
N ALA A 23 -3.02 -32.99 2.96
CA ALA A 23 -2.87 -33.49 4.33
C ALA A 23 -1.88 -32.67 5.19
N THR A 24 -1.06 -31.80 4.59
CA THR A 24 -0.10 -30.94 5.31
C THR A 24 -0.56 -29.49 5.44
N TRP A 25 -1.74 -29.16 4.91
CA TRP A 25 -2.30 -27.83 5.01
C TRP A 25 -2.74 -27.56 6.45
N LYS A 26 -2.62 -26.30 6.86
CA LYS A 26 -2.99 -25.84 8.20
C LYS A 26 -4.13 -24.85 8.09
N THR A 27 -5.09 -24.95 9.01
CA THR A 27 -6.24 -24.05 9.07
C THR A 27 -6.12 -23.19 10.31
N TYR A 28 -6.42 -21.90 10.13
CA TYR A 28 -6.38 -20.84 11.13
C TYR A 28 -7.74 -20.17 11.17
N THR A 29 -8.19 -19.84 12.37
CA THR A 29 -9.46 -19.17 12.69
C THR A 29 -9.21 -18.20 13.85
N GLU A 30 -10.20 -17.38 14.21
CA GLU A 30 -10.12 -16.55 15.43
C GLU A 30 -9.98 -17.38 16.72
N ASP A 31 -10.42 -18.64 16.73
CA ASP A 31 -10.19 -19.55 17.85
C ASP A 31 -8.78 -20.15 17.91
N THR A 32 -7.93 -19.85 16.93
CA THR A 32 -6.55 -20.34 16.94
C THR A 32 -5.81 -19.71 18.13
N PRO A 33 -5.11 -20.50 18.97
CA PRO A 33 -4.43 -19.96 20.14
C PRO A 33 -3.50 -18.79 19.81
N GLY A 34 -3.71 -17.68 20.51
CA GLY A 34 -2.93 -16.44 20.36
C GLY A 34 -3.49 -15.44 19.35
N VAL A 35 -4.44 -15.85 18.47
CA VAL A 35 -5.14 -14.88 17.61
C VAL A 35 -5.94 -13.91 18.49
N PRO A 36 -5.83 -12.58 18.27
CA PRO A 36 -6.49 -11.59 19.11
C PRO A 36 -8.02 -11.61 18.99
N GLY A 37 -8.68 -11.11 20.04
CA GLY A 37 -10.13 -10.89 20.03
C GLY A 37 -10.97 -12.10 20.40
N THR A 38 -12.27 -11.99 20.15
CA THR A 38 -13.25 -13.07 20.35
C THR A 38 -13.84 -13.42 18.99
N HIS A 39 -13.94 -14.72 18.70
CA HIS A 39 -14.57 -15.21 17.48
C HIS A 39 -15.99 -14.68 17.33
N ASP A 40 -16.27 -14.08 16.18
CA ASP A 40 -17.63 -13.89 15.68
C ASP A 40 -17.68 -14.21 14.18
N THR A 41 -18.65 -15.02 13.77
CA THR A 41 -18.86 -15.31 12.35
C THR A 41 -19.12 -14.07 11.49
N ALA A 42 -19.60 -12.98 12.08
CA ALA A 42 -19.80 -11.69 11.43
C ALA A 42 -18.47 -10.96 11.15
N ASP A 43 -17.38 -11.28 11.85
CA ASP A 43 -16.09 -10.59 11.71
C ASP A 43 -15.45 -10.83 10.33
N ARG A 44 -15.86 -11.91 9.64
CA ARG A 44 -15.40 -12.27 8.29
C ARG A 44 -13.88 -12.49 8.22
N PHE A 45 -13.33 -13.17 9.23
CA PHE A 45 -11.91 -13.51 9.33
C PHE A 45 -11.33 -14.10 8.05
N GLY A 46 -10.41 -13.38 7.42
CA GLY A 46 -9.75 -13.79 6.18
C GLY A 46 -10.52 -13.47 4.91
N GLU A 47 -11.43 -12.50 4.95
CA GLU A 47 -12.04 -11.92 3.75
C GLU A 47 -10.99 -11.29 2.81
N SER A 48 -9.95 -10.68 3.39
CA SER A 48 -8.77 -10.23 2.65
C SER A 48 -7.49 -10.82 3.28
N LEU A 49 -6.50 -11.12 2.45
CA LEU A 49 -5.26 -11.78 2.86
C LEU A 49 -4.07 -11.25 2.06
N SER A 50 -2.95 -10.99 2.74
CA SER A 50 -1.67 -10.73 2.09
C SER A 50 -0.51 -11.29 2.93
N ALA A 51 0.53 -11.79 2.28
CA ALA A 51 1.64 -12.45 2.95
C ALA A 51 2.98 -11.90 2.45
N ALA A 52 3.83 -11.48 3.39
CA ALA A 52 5.21 -11.04 3.15
C ALA A 52 5.97 -11.01 4.48
N ASP A 53 7.30 -10.93 4.41
CA ASP A 53 8.16 -10.85 5.59
C ASP A 53 8.17 -9.43 6.19
N ILE A 54 7.42 -9.24 7.30
CA ILE A 54 7.33 -7.96 8.01
C ILE A 54 8.59 -7.72 8.85
N THR A 55 9.32 -8.78 9.22
CA THR A 55 10.37 -8.70 10.25
C THR A 55 11.79 -8.96 9.78
N GLY A 56 11.96 -9.21 8.49
CA GLY A 56 13.24 -9.43 7.85
C GLY A 56 13.91 -10.74 8.29
N ASP A 57 13.16 -11.71 8.81
CA ASP A 57 13.69 -13.00 9.27
C ASP A 57 13.69 -14.08 8.16
N GLY A 58 13.19 -13.72 6.98
CA GLY A 58 13.07 -14.56 5.80
C GLY A 58 11.86 -15.50 5.80
N ILE A 59 10.89 -15.28 6.69
CA ILE A 59 9.66 -16.06 6.78
C ILE A 59 8.46 -15.13 6.66
N ASP A 60 7.62 -15.35 5.65
CA ASP A 60 6.43 -14.52 5.45
C ASP A 60 5.48 -14.60 6.65
N ASP A 61 5.05 -13.42 7.11
CA ASP A 61 3.94 -13.20 8.01
C ASP A 61 2.63 -13.08 7.19
N LEU A 62 1.48 -13.10 7.86
CA LEU A 62 0.17 -13.00 7.21
C LEU A 62 -0.66 -11.87 7.80
N ALA A 63 -1.08 -10.93 6.96
CA ALA A 63 -2.16 -10.00 7.26
C ALA A 63 -3.52 -10.65 6.93
N VAL A 64 -4.46 -10.53 7.86
CA VAL A 64 -5.81 -11.09 7.79
C VAL A 64 -6.81 -9.97 8.04
N GLY A 65 -7.65 -9.67 7.05
CA GLY A 65 -8.74 -8.72 7.21
C GLY A 65 -9.93 -9.32 7.95
N LEU A 66 -10.51 -8.53 8.85
CA LEU A 66 -11.77 -8.79 9.56
C LEU A 66 -12.71 -7.59 9.39
N PRO A 67 -13.14 -7.23 8.16
CA PRO A 67 -13.90 -6.02 7.90
C PRO A 67 -15.29 -6.01 8.56
N GLY A 68 -15.76 -7.14 9.10
CA GLY A 68 -17.01 -7.19 9.85
C GLY A 68 -16.87 -7.03 11.35
N ARG A 69 -15.65 -6.85 11.87
CA ARG A 69 -15.39 -6.71 13.31
C ARG A 69 -16.18 -5.54 13.89
N GLU A 70 -17.02 -5.84 14.88
CA GLU A 70 -17.70 -4.83 15.69
C GLU A 70 -16.75 -4.25 16.75
N LEU A 71 -16.75 -2.92 16.90
CA LEU A 71 -16.01 -2.21 17.93
C LEU A 71 -16.97 -1.39 18.80
N GLY A 72 -17.37 -1.96 19.94
CA GLY A 72 -18.25 -1.26 20.88
C GLY A 72 -19.69 -1.15 20.38
N GLN A 73 -20.04 -0.06 19.70
CA GLN A 73 -21.36 0.15 19.06
C GLN A 73 -21.23 0.38 17.54
N ASP A 74 -20.02 0.29 17.02
CA ASP A 74 -19.70 0.51 15.62
C ASP A 74 -19.68 -0.83 14.89
N ASP A 75 -20.83 -1.19 14.33
CA ASP A 75 -21.01 -2.39 13.49
C ASP A 75 -20.11 -2.32 12.25
N ASP A 76 -19.48 -3.43 11.86
CA ASP A 76 -18.60 -3.49 10.67
C ASP A 76 -17.50 -2.41 10.66
N ALA A 77 -17.02 -1.96 11.82
CA ALA A 77 -15.90 -1.02 11.91
C ALA A 77 -14.61 -1.62 11.31
N GLY A 78 -14.39 -2.90 11.58
CA GLY A 78 -13.34 -3.69 10.96
C GLY A 78 -12.02 -3.73 11.73
N ALA A 79 -11.20 -4.73 11.40
CA ALA A 79 -9.86 -4.92 11.96
C ALA A 79 -8.92 -5.61 10.96
N VAL A 80 -7.61 -5.55 11.26
CA VAL A 80 -6.58 -6.36 10.59
C VAL A 80 -5.74 -7.06 11.65
N ASP A 81 -5.66 -8.38 11.56
CA ASP A 81 -4.76 -9.19 12.37
C ASP A 81 -3.51 -9.57 11.59
N ILE A 82 -2.36 -9.54 12.27
CA ILE A 82 -1.07 -10.00 11.75
C ILE A 82 -0.69 -11.30 12.46
N LEU A 83 -0.70 -12.41 11.74
CA LEU A 83 -0.21 -13.70 12.23
C LEU A 83 1.26 -13.88 11.85
N ARG A 84 2.08 -14.28 12.82
CA ARG A 84 3.52 -14.39 12.63
C ARG A 84 3.92 -15.63 11.87
N GLY A 85 4.80 -15.47 10.89
CA GLY A 85 5.51 -16.53 10.22
C GLY A 85 6.46 -17.25 11.17
N SER A 86 6.57 -18.57 11.02
CA SER A 86 7.63 -19.35 11.67
C SER A 86 8.01 -20.56 10.83
N ARG A 87 9.13 -21.22 11.17
CA ARG A 87 9.53 -22.48 10.52
C ARG A 87 8.48 -23.59 10.69
N ALA A 88 7.65 -23.50 11.73
CA ALA A 88 6.55 -24.43 11.94
C ALA A 88 5.30 -24.08 11.12
N GLY A 89 5.24 -22.91 10.49
CA GLY A 89 4.04 -22.32 9.86
C GLY A 89 3.60 -21.05 10.61
N LEU A 90 2.46 -20.48 10.23
CA LEU A 90 1.91 -19.33 10.94
C LEU A 90 1.58 -19.69 12.39
N THR A 91 1.62 -18.69 13.28
CA THR A 91 1.23 -18.79 14.68
C THR A 91 0.44 -17.54 15.11
N GLY A 92 -0.48 -17.71 16.05
CA GLY A 92 -1.13 -16.59 16.76
C GLY A 92 -0.25 -16.05 17.89
N GLU A 93 0.79 -16.76 18.30
CA GLU A 93 1.70 -16.25 19.34
C GLU A 93 2.41 -14.97 18.87
N GLY A 94 2.22 -13.89 19.62
CA GLY A 94 2.75 -12.57 19.24
C GLY A 94 2.01 -11.91 18.08
N ALA A 95 0.81 -12.39 17.73
CA ALA A 95 -0.04 -11.72 16.75
C ALA A 95 -0.38 -10.30 17.20
N GLN A 96 -0.55 -9.42 16.22
CA GLN A 96 -0.92 -8.02 16.42
C GLN A 96 -2.30 -7.79 15.82
N SER A 97 -3.11 -6.92 16.42
CA SER A 97 -4.41 -6.52 15.89
C SER A 97 -4.44 -5.01 15.76
N PHE A 98 -4.98 -4.54 14.65
CA PHE A 98 -5.08 -3.11 14.32
C PHE A 98 -6.49 -2.75 13.89
N THR A 99 -6.94 -1.61 14.38
CA THR A 99 -8.20 -0.93 14.04
C THR A 99 -7.89 0.55 13.84
N GLN A 100 -8.84 1.33 13.32
CA GLN A 100 -8.69 2.78 13.24
C GLN A 100 -8.54 3.43 14.63
N ASP A 101 -9.06 2.81 15.69
CA ASP A 101 -8.91 3.25 17.08
C ASP A 101 -7.57 2.86 17.74
N THR A 102 -6.73 2.10 17.04
CA THR A 102 -5.45 1.68 17.60
C THR A 102 -4.53 2.88 17.82
N ALA A 103 -3.94 2.99 19.01
CA ALA A 103 -3.10 4.13 19.36
C ALA A 103 -1.97 4.36 18.33
N GLY A 104 -1.93 5.57 17.76
CA GLY A 104 -0.97 5.97 16.72
C GLY A 104 -1.47 5.76 15.30
N VAL A 105 -2.57 5.02 15.08
CA VAL A 105 -3.27 4.98 13.80
C VAL A 105 -4.10 6.27 13.66
N PRO A 106 -3.93 7.06 12.58
CA PRO A 106 -4.73 8.26 12.38
C PRO A 106 -6.19 7.92 12.06
N GLY A 107 -7.12 8.74 12.55
CA GLY A 107 -8.56 8.53 12.34
C GLY A 107 -9.24 8.01 13.61
N ALA A 108 -10.49 7.58 13.44
CA ALA A 108 -11.28 6.88 14.44
C ALA A 108 -12.07 5.79 13.71
N ALA A 109 -12.45 4.73 14.40
CA ALA A 109 -13.36 3.74 13.85
C ALA A 109 -14.79 4.28 13.87
N GLU A 110 -15.53 4.05 12.79
CA GLU A 110 -16.94 4.37 12.66
C GLU A 110 -17.70 3.15 12.14
N ALA A 111 -19.00 3.10 12.42
CA ALA A 111 -19.86 2.05 11.90
C ALA A 111 -19.79 2.00 10.36
N HIS A 112 -19.56 0.81 9.84
CA HIS A 112 -19.48 0.47 8.41
C HIS A 112 -18.25 0.96 7.65
N ASP A 113 -17.17 1.37 8.33
CA ASP A 113 -15.90 1.70 7.69
C ASP A 113 -15.24 0.49 7.01
N ALA A 114 -15.44 -0.70 7.60
CA ALA A 114 -14.90 -1.96 7.12
C ALA A 114 -13.37 -1.94 6.96
N PHE A 115 -12.65 -1.47 7.99
CA PHE A 115 -11.19 -1.54 8.04
C PHE A 115 -10.69 -2.97 7.86
N GLY A 116 -9.70 -3.17 6.99
CA GLY A 116 -9.23 -4.50 6.59
C GLY A 116 -10.04 -5.12 5.44
N SER A 117 -10.93 -4.38 4.80
CA SER A 117 -11.66 -4.82 3.59
C SER A 117 -10.72 -5.18 2.43
N ALA A 118 -9.57 -4.53 2.35
CA ALA A 118 -8.43 -4.98 1.56
C ALA A 118 -7.14 -4.76 2.35
N VAL A 119 -6.20 -5.71 2.24
CA VAL A 119 -4.87 -5.62 2.87
C VAL A 119 -3.79 -5.98 1.87
N GLU A 120 -2.62 -5.33 1.97
CA GLU A 120 -1.43 -5.69 1.22
C GLU A 120 -0.19 -5.53 2.10
N LEU A 121 0.67 -6.55 2.14
CA LEU A 121 1.99 -6.49 2.76
C LEU A 121 3.06 -6.29 1.70
N LEU A 122 3.77 -5.17 1.73
CA LEU A 122 4.85 -4.88 0.79
C LEU A 122 5.88 -3.91 1.37
N ASP A 123 7.14 -4.01 0.96
CA ASP A 123 8.19 -3.06 1.38
C ASP A 123 8.01 -1.72 0.63
N ILE A 124 7.13 -0.85 1.15
CA ILE A 124 6.71 0.41 0.50
C ILE A 124 7.87 1.41 0.47
N ASN A 125 8.71 1.41 1.51
CA ASN A 125 9.78 2.40 1.67
C ASN A 125 11.18 1.88 1.27
N GLY A 126 11.31 0.60 0.92
CA GLY A 126 12.57 -0.01 0.47
C GLY A 126 13.56 -0.31 1.60
N ASN A 127 13.10 -0.49 2.84
CA ASN A 127 13.95 -0.74 4.00
C ASN A 127 14.20 -2.23 4.28
N GLY A 128 13.60 -3.13 3.50
CA GLY A 128 13.73 -4.59 3.65
C GLY A 128 12.71 -5.24 4.59
N TYR A 129 11.72 -4.50 5.09
CA TYR A 129 10.61 -4.98 5.92
C TYR A 129 9.30 -4.70 5.21
N ALA A 130 8.39 -5.67 5.14
CA ALA A 130 7.07 -5.43 4.59
C ALA A 130 6.25 -4.51 5.50
N ASP A 131 5.73 -3.42 4.94
CA ASP A 131 4.76 -2.52 5.54
C ASP A 131 3.34 -3.04 5.28
N LEU A 132 2.39 -2.71 6.16
CA LEU A 132 0.97 -3.00 5.98
C LEU A 132 0.27 -1.82 5.31
N ALA A 133 -0.32 -2.06 4.14
CA ALA A 133 -1.38 -1.23 3.60
C ALA A 133 -2.74 -1.87 3.95
N ALA A 134 -3.65 -1.10 4.57
CA ALA A 134 -4.98 -1.57 4.94
C ALA A 134 -6.03 -0.55 4.50
N ALA A 135 -7.08 -1.01 3.82
CA ALA A 135 -8.19 -0.17 3.38
C ALA A 135 -9.38 -0.25 4.35
N ALA A 136 -10.06 0.86 4.53
CA ALA A 136 -11.44 0.93 4.98
C ALA A 136 -12.25 1.51 3.82
N VAL A 137 -12.94 0.66 3.06
CA VAL A 137 -13.68 1.09 1.85
C VAL A 137 -14.90 1.95 2.17
N GLY A 138 -15.42 1.81 3.40
CA GLY A 138 -16.56 2.55 3.92
C GLY A 138 -16.22 3.91 4.50
N GLU A 139 -14.94 4.17 4.82
CA GLU A 139 -14.47 5.40 5.50
C GLU A 139 -15.11 6.65 4.89
N ASP A 140 -15.84 7.42 5.71
CA ASP A 140 -16.51 8.66 5.32
C ASP A 140 -17.43 8.52 4.08
N GLY A 141 -17.82 7.30 3.70
CA GLY A 141 -18.52 6.96 2.46
C GLY A 141 -17.69 7.06 1.17
N ASN A 142 -16.37 7.27 1.26
CA ASN A 142 -15.49 7.44 0.10
C ASN A 142 -14.29 6.49 0.10
N GLY A 143 -13.98 5.87 1.23
CA GLY A 143 -12.87 4.97 1.44
C GLY A 143 -11.55 5.67 1.71
N ALA A 144 -10.66 5.00 2.41
CA ALA A 144 -9.30 5.42 2.68
C ALA A 144 -8.35 4.24 2.82
N VAL A 145 -7.05 4.52 2.70
CA VAL A 145 -5.98 3.54 2.86
C VAL A 145 -5.00 4.04 3.90
N TRP A 146 -4.68 3.17 4.85
CA TRP A 146 -3.66 3.35 5.86
C TRP A 146 -2.40 2.62 5.45
N GLU A 147 -1.25 3.19 5.82
CA GLU A 147 0.05 2.56 5.73
C GLU A 147 0.69 2.55 7.11
N LEU A 148 1.03 1.36 7.60
CA LEU A 148 1.69 1.11 8.89
C LEU A 148 3.01 0.38 8.64
N ARG A 149 4.07 0.78 9.34
CA ARG A 149 5.44 0.35 9.03
C ARG A 149 5.76 -1.03 9.57
N GLY A 150 6.48 -1.83 8.77
CA GLY A 150 7.16 -3.05 9.19
C GLY A 150 8.48 -2.78 9.89
N ARG A 151 8.80 -3.60 10.89
CA ARG A 151 10.04 -3.60 11.67
C ARG A 151 10.35 -5.02 12.16
N PRO A 152 11.56 -5.31 12.66
CA PRO A 152 11.86 -6.60 13.29
C PRO A 152 10.90 -7.03 14.41
N THR A 153 10.22 -6.09 15.05
CA THR A 153 9.22 -6.34 16.10
C THR A 153 7.80 -6.55 15.58
N GLY A 154 7.57 -6.49 14.27
CA GLY A 154 6.25 -6.50 13.64
C GLY A 154 5.83 -5.12 13.12
N ILE A 155 4.53 -4.95 12.91
CA ILE A 155 3.94 -3.68 12.45
C ILE A 155 3.95 -2.65 13.60
N VAL A 156 4.25 -1.39 13.30
CA VAL A 156 4.24 -0.28 14.26
C VAL A 156 3.40 0.89 13.77
N THR A 157 2.91 1.70 14.71
CA THR A 157 2.02 2.84 14.45
C THR A 157 2.68 4.20 14.62
N ASP A 158 3.96 4.25 15.01
CA ASP A 158 4.70 5.51 15.28
C ASP A 158 5.00 6.36 14.03
N ALA A 159 4.73 5.81 12.85
CA ALA A 159 4.85 6.47 11.55
C ALA A 159 3.68 6.12 10.61
N ALA A 160 2.52 5.77 11.19
CA ALA A 160 1.34 5.46 10.41
C ALA A 160 0.80 6.71 9.68
N LEU A 161 0.33 6.52 8.45
CA LEU A 161 -0.32 7.56 7.66
C LEU A 161 -1.60 7.03 7.02
N VAL A 162 -2.49 7.96 6.66
CA VAL A 162 -3.74 7.68 5.94
C VAL A 162 -3.88 8.61 4.76
N PHE A 163 -4.42 8.11 3.66
CA PHE A 163 -4.80 8.92 2.51
C PHE A 163 -6.09 8.39 1.89
N GLY A 164 -6.98 9.33 1.56
CA GLY A 164 -8.21 9.07 0.81
C GLY A 164 -8.14 9.64 -0.61
N PRO A 165 -9.23 9.53 -1.37
CA PRO A 165 -9.27 9.91 -2.79
C PRO A 165 -8.93 11.39 -3.03
N LYS A 166 -9.31 12.29 -2.10
CA LYS A 166 -8.94 13.71 -2.14
C LYS A 166 -7.43 13.94 -2.14
N ALA A 167 -6.68 13.16 -1.36
CA ALA A 167 -5.24 13.35 -1.20
C ALA A 167 -4.47 13.00 -2.47
N VAL A 168 -5.01 12.12 -3.30
CA VAL A 168 -4.38 11.66 -4.56
C VAL A 168 -5.04 12.23 -5.82
N GLY A 169 -6.03 13.11 -5.67
CA GLY A 169 -6.76 13.71 -6.80
C GLY A 169 -7.68 12.73 -7.54
N ALA A 170 -8.09 11.64 -6.89
CA ALA A 170 -9.06 10.69 -7.43
C ALA A 170 -10.50 11.22 -7.32
N PRO A 171 -11.48 10.66 -8.06
CA PRO A 171 -12.89 10.92 -7.82
C PRO A 171 -13.22 10.70 -6.35
N TYR A 172 -13.99 11.62 -5.76
CA TYR A 172 -14.25 11.61 -4.31
C TYR A 172 -15.57 10.90 -3.98
N ALA A 173 -16.69 11.37 -4.52
CA ALA A 173 -18.02 10.91 -4.13
C ALA A 173 -18.24 9.43 -4.49
N GLY A 174 -18.43 8.57 -3.48
CA GLY A 174 -18.72 7.15 -3.65
C GLY A 174 -17.58 6.37 -4.31
N ALA A 175 -16.33 6.80 -4.08
CA ALA A 175 -15.17 6.26 -4.77
C ALA A 175 -14.80 4.83 -4.36
N ALA A 176 -15.21 4.39 -3.16
CA ALA A 176 -14.76 3.14 -2.55
C ALA A 176 -13.23 3.01 -2.63
N PHE A 177 -12.51 4.09 -2.31
CA PHE A 177 -11.07 4.15 -2.45
C PHE A 177 -10.41 3.08 -1.59
N GLY A 178 -9.51 2.30 -2.21
CA GLY A 178 -8.91 1.14 -1.56
C GLY A 178 -9.70 -0.17 -1.74
N SER A 179 -10.78 -0.20 -2.53
CA SER A 179 -11.57 -1.42 -2.79
C SER A 179 -10.77 -2.58 -3.35
N GLU A 180 -9.62 -2.29 -3.94
CA GLU A 180 -8.64 -3.26 -4.35
C GLU A 180 -7.25 -2.72 -3.99
N LEU A 181 -6.52 -3.46 -3.16
CA LEU A 181 -5.09 -3.26 -2.97
C LEU A 181 -4.39 -4.40 -3.70
N GLY A 182 -3.61 -4.07 -4.72
CA GLY A 182 -2.90 -5.09 -5.47
C GLY A 182 -2.20 -4.55 -6.71
N TRP A 183 -1.08 -5.20 -7.03
CA TRP A 183 -0.38 -4.96 -8.27
C TRP A 183 -1.17 -5.59 -9.44
N PRO A 184 -1.58 -4.83 -10.48
CA PRO A 184 -2.14 -5.49 -11.66
C PRO A 184 -1.10 -6.47 -12.20
N ALA A 185 -1.46 -7.75 -12.35
CA ALA A 185 -0.59 -8.84 -12.80
C ALA A 185 0.09 -8.63 -14.18
N LEU A 186 -0.11 -7.47 -14.81
CA LEU A 186 0.41 -7.02 -16.09
C LEU A 186 1.77 -6.28 -15.99
N GLN A 187 2.75 -6.76 -15.22
CA GLN A 187 4.16 -6.32 -15.41
C GLN A 187 5.21 -7.45 -15.29
N LYS A 188 4.86 -8.71 -15.56
CA LYS A 188 5.88 -9.78 -15.70
C LYS A 188 6.87 -9.59 -16.88
N ASN A 189 6.67 -8.59 -17.75
CA ASN A 189 7.51 -8.36 -18.94
C ASN A 189 8.46 -7.15 -18.89
N LEU A 190 8.66 -6.49 -17.74
CA LEU A 190 9.65 -5.40 -17.64
C LEU A 190 11.07 -5.84 -17.22
N ARG A 191 11.32 -7.15 -17.05
CA ARG A 191 12.69 -7.71 -17.01
C ARG A 191 13.28 -7.70 -18.43
N GLY A 192 13.62 -6.52 -18.93
CA GLY A 192 14.22 -6.37 -20.26
C GLY A 192 14.46 -4.94 -20.73
N ILE A 193 13.95 -3.91 -20.04
CA ILE A 193 14.31 -2.53 -20.35
C ILE A 193 15.55 -2.17 -19.53
N PRO A 194 16.74 -1.98 -20.13
CA PRO A 194 17.87 -1.44 -19.38
C PRO A 194 17.47 -0.07 -18.84
N ALA A 195 17.61 0.10 -17.52
CA ALA A 195 17.42 1.38 -16.84
C ALA A 195 18.39 2.42 -17.42
N ARG A 196 17.93 3.18 -18.41
CA ARG A 196 18.51 4.45 -18.84
C ARG A 196 17.39 5.34 -19.35
N LEU A 197 16.58 5.85 -18.42
CA LEU A 197 15.92 7.12 -18.64
C LEU A 197 16.81 8.21 -18.02
N SER A 198 17.85 8.59 -18.75
CA SER A 198 18.60 9.80 -18.42
C SER A 198 17.71 10.99 -18.77
N ILE A 199 17.22 11.69 -17.75
CA ILE A 199 16.57 12.99 -17.90
C ILE A 199 17.63 13.93 -18.51
N PRO A 200 17.42 14.51 -19.71
CA PRO A 200 18.32 15.51 -20.22
C PRO A 200 18.26 16.75 -19.31
N SER A 201 19.38 17.07 -18.69
CA SER A 201 19.61 18.37 -18.06
C SER A 201 19.38 19.47 -19.09
N LEU A 202 18.24 20.15 -18.98
CA LEU A 202 17.95 21.38 -19.72
C LEU A 202 18.44 22.57 -18.89
N LEU A 203 19.71 22.92 -19.06
CA LEU A 203 20.24 24.29 -19.29
C LEU A 203 21.76 24.28 -19.04
N ASP A 204 22.54 24.06 -20.09
CA ASP A 204 23.84 24.73 -20.20
C ASP A 204 23.67 25.90 -21.17
N ARG A 205 23.41 27.08 -20.61
CA ARG A 205 23.67 28.33 -21.32
C ARG A 205 25.15 28.64 -21.15
N ARG A 206 25.98 28.25 -22.12
CA ARG A 206 27.06 29.09 -22.68
C ARG A 206 27.78 28.37 -23.80
N THR A 207 28.17 29.16 -24.79
CA THR A 207 29.02 28.87 -25.96
C THR A 207 28.28 28.30 -27.18
N GLY A 208 28.13 29.16 -28.18
CA GLY A 208 27.48 28.91 -29.46
C GLY A 208 27.57 30.17 -30.30
N GLU A 209 28.59 30.22 -31.13
CA GLU A 209 29.10 31.34 -31.91
C GLU A 209 28.08 32.01 -32.84
N ARG A 210 28.32 33.30 -33.15
CA ARG A 210 27.61 34.07 -34.17
C ARG A 210 27.89 33.49 -35.57
N PRO A 211 26.90 33.38 -36.46
CA PRO A 211 27.17 33.19 -37.87
C PRO A 211 27.67 34.51 -38.49
N GLU A 212 28.85 34.47 -39.10
CA GLU A 212 29.42 35.56 -39.90
C GLU A 212 28.48 35.93 -41.06
N ARG A 213 27.99 37.16 -41.05
CA ARG A 213 27.36 37.77 -42.23
C ARG A 213 28.45 38.40 -43.09
N SER A 214 28.54 37.91 -44.33
CA SER A 214 29.35 38.45 -45.41
C SER A 214 29.07 39.95 -45.64
N ARG A 215 30.13 40.75 -45.62
CA ARG A 215 30.11 42.18 -45.96
C ARG A 215 30.26 42.36 -47.48
N PRO A 216 29.52 43.29 -48.10
CA PRO A 216 30.04 44.11 -49.19
C PRO A 216 30.54 45.46 -48.65
N ARG A 217 31.62 45.99 -49.26
CA ARG A 217 32.27 47.29 -48.98
C ARG A 217 31.59 48.45 -49.76
N PRO A 218 31.94 49.73 -49.51
CA PRO A 218 30.98 50.81 -49.27
C PRO A 218 30.84 51.81 -50.43
N THR A 219 29.83 52.68 -50.36
CA THR A 219 29.82 53.99 -51.03
C THR A 219 29.42 55.08 -50.04
N GLU A 220 30.03 56.25 -50.25
CA GLU A 220 30.19 57.41 -49.37
C GLU A 220 28.93 58.27 -49.10
N GLU A 221 29.14 59.24 -48.19
CA GLU A 221 28.48 60.57 -48.02
C GLU A 221 27.45 60.78 -46.88
N SER A 222 27.97 61.24 -45.72
CA SER A 222 27.72 62.53 -44.99
C SER A 222 26.28 63.07 -44.69
N PRO A 223 26.08 64.07 -43.79
CA PRO A 223 25.79 63.95 -42.35
C PRO A 223 24.39 64.47 -41.87
N CYS A 224 24.07 64.22 -40.58
CA CYS A 224 23.01 64.75 -39.66
C CYS A 224 22.30 66.09 -40.03
N PRO A 225 21.04 66.40 -39.61
CA PRO A 225 20.71 66.58 -38.16
C PRO A 225 19.22 66.43 -37.69
N ALA A 226 19.02 66.47 -36.35
CA ALA A 226 17.87 67.04 -35.59
C ALA A 226 16.46 66.43 -35.79
N THR A 227 15.51 66.30 -34.85
CA THR A 227 15.25 66.71 -33.44
C THR A 227 13.94 66.03 -33.00
N CYS A 228 13.74 65.78 -31.71
CA CYS A 228 12.43 65.44 -31.10
C CYS A 228 11.40 66.58 -31.25
N PRO A 229 10.09 66.31 -31.09
CA PRO A 229 9.39 67.01 -30.01
C PRO A 229 8.29 66.21 -29.26
N SER A 230 8.12 66.66 -28.00
CA SER A 230 7.02 66.59 -27.00
C SER A 230 6.40 65.24 -26.63
#